data_AF-A0AA39IST6-F1
#
_entry.id   AF-A0AA39IST6-F1
#
_cell.length_a   1.000
_cell.length_b   1.000
_cell.length_c   1.000
_cell.angle_alpha   90.00
_cell.angle_beta   90.00
_cell.angle_gamma   90.00
#
_symmetry.space_group_name_H-M   'P 1'
#
loop_
_entity.id
_entity.type
_entity.pdbx_description
1 polymer ?
#
loop_
_entity_poly.entity_id
_entity_poly.type
_entity_poly.pdbx_seq_one_letter_code
_entity_poly.pdbx_strand_id
1 'polypeptide(L)'
;IDSWKEVQQVYMPATRSIQDEQDRTVGGECVVAWNIELLLPSVLLTDHKIICDKRLLHYEWELRCAQASEALGVVRRKIILETYVINHKGIYGHGQKIGTASNQLLAHCRIDKAWSMAMYNRAPEALQRLVGPLEMKDWQSTYRVLRVEDAVSMSGLKVRKKRDASSKETSGESTAPQLSWIWLTPGMLDSNTPEGLQDGEFFEQIWQSLTFAIALRIEWCKLRARMQRWDEECHLLHEEMQRVLRSHEYNIGLWRNRSQHAIPGAANGARAYALRQASICQRMKTYCEQIWSSIEEWLQ
;
A
#
# COMPACT_ATOMS: atom_id res chain seq x y z
N ILE A 1 -25.98 19.18 23.28
CA ILE A 1 -25.52 20.31 22.44
C ILE A 1 -25.85 21.62 23.14
N ASP A 2 -27.06 21.77 23.68
CA ASP A 2 -27.45 22.99 24.40
C ASP A 2 -26.57 23.27 25.64
N SER A 3 -26.25 22.24 26.42
CA SER A 3 -25.28 22.36 27.53
C SER A 3 -23.88 22.80 27.08
N TRP A 4 -23.43 22.39 25.90
CA TRP A 4 -22.17 22.87 25.31
C TRP A 4 -22.27 24.35 24.95
N LYS A 5 -23.38 24.77 24.31
CA LYS A 5 -23.62 26.17 23.96
C LYS A 5 -23.65 27.06 25.22
N GLU A 6 -24.30 26.62 26.29
CA GLU A 6 -24.32 27.35 27.58
C GLU A 6 -22.92 27.56 28.15
N VAL A 7 -22.10 26.50 28.20
CA VAL A 7 -20.71 26.60 28.67
C VAL A 7 -19.87 27.46 27.73
N GLN A 8 -20.05 27.32 26.42
CA GLN A 8 -19.33 28.09 25.40
C GLN A 8 -19.61 29.59 25.53
N GLN A 9 -20.84 29.99 25.88
CA GLN A 9 -21.18 31.40 26.09
C GLN A 9 -20.43 32.02 27.27
N VAL A 10 -20.10 31.24 28.31
CA VAL A 10 -19.33 31.73 29.46
C VAL A 10 -17.88 32.02 29.09
N TYR A 11 -17.24 31.12 28.32
CA TYR A 11 -15.82 31.22 27.98
C TYR A 11 -15.54 31.97 26.67
N MET A 12 -16.51 32.02 25.76
CA MET A 12 -16.42 32.65 24.44
C MET A 12 -17.71 33.42 24.15
N PRO A 13 -17.94 34.58 24.80
CA PRO A 13 -19.22 35.30 24.74
C PRO A 13 -19.59 35.79 23.34
N ALA A 14 -18.60 36.04 22.49
CA ALA A 14 -18.80 36.46 21.10
C ALA A 14 -19.49 35.39 20.22
N THR A 15 -19.52 34.12 20.65
CA THR A 15 -20.21 33.04 19.93
C THR A 15 -21.73 33.22 19.93
N ARG A 16 -22.29 33.85 20.97
CA ARG A 16 -23.74 34.07 21.07
C ARG A 16 -24.27 34.95 19.95
N SER A 17 -23.57 36.04 19.63
CA SER A 17 -23.96 36.94 18.55
C SER A 17 -23.91 36.26 17.18
N ILE A 18 -22.97 35.32 16.99
CA ILE A 18 -22.86 34.55 15.75
C ILE A 18 -24.01 33.53 15.64
N GLN A 19 -24.30 32.82 16.74
CA GLN A 19 -25.41 31.87 16.80
C GLN A 19 -26.76 32.55 16.57
N ASP A 20 -27.00 33.70 17.21
CA ASP A 20 -28.23 34.48 17.02
C ASP A 20 -28.41 34.92 15.56
N GLU A 21 -27.31 35.25 14.85
CA GLU A 21 -27.34 35.61 13.43
C GLU A 21 -27.56 34.39 12.52
N GLN A 22 -26.97 33.25 12.85
CA GLN A 22 -27.23 31.98 12.16
C GLN A 22 -28.69 31.53 12.34
N ASP A 23 -29.25 31.65 13.55
CA ASP A 23 -30.64 31.28 13.84
C ASP A 23 -31.64 32.19 13.11
N ARG A 24 -31.31 33.48 12.93
CA ARG A 24 -32.11 34.43 12.13
C ARG A 24 -32.10 34.11 10.64
N THR A 25 -30.97 33.68 10.11
CA THR A 25 -30.80 33.42 8.67
C THR A 25 -31.37 32.07 8.25
N VAL A 26 -31.30 31.04 9.10
CA VAL A 26 -31.79 29.69 8.81
C VAL A 26 -33.31 29.56 8.95
N GLY A 27 -33.99 30.54 9.56
CA GLY A 27 -35.44 30.70 9.39
C GLY A 27 -36.29 29.51 9.84
N GLY A 28 -36.00 28.93 11.01
CA GLY A 28 -36.90 27.98 11.68
C GLY A 28 -36.89 26.54 11.18
N GLU A 29 -36.01 26.17 10.24
CA GLU A 29 -35.77 24.75 9.94
C GLU A 29 -34.96 24.10 11.08
N CYS A 30 -35.45 22.97 11.60
CA CYS A 30 -34.74 22.19 12.61
C CYS A 30 -33.41 21.68 12.04
N VAL A 31 -32.30 22.37 12.36
CA VAL A 31 -30.96 21.92 12.02
C VAL A 31 -30.69 20.60 12.73
N VAL A 32 -30.36 19.58 11.96
CA VAL A 32 -30.07 18.26 12.51
C VAL A 32 -28.79 18.32 13.35
N ALA A 33 -28.77 17.61 14.48
CA ALA A 33 -27.72 17.74 15.49
C ALA A 33 -26.27 17.63 14.97
N TRP A 34 -26.04 16.83 13.91
CA TRP A 34 -24.71 16.64 13.29
C TRP A 34 -24.30 17.74 12.31
N ASN A 35 -25.19 18.67 11.97
CA ASN A 35 -24.90 19.84 11.12
C ASN A 35 -24.68 21.12 11.93
N ILE A 36 -24.76 21.06 13.26
CA ILE A 36 -24.57 22.22 14.12
C ILE A 36 -23.08 22.56 14.18
N GLU A 37 -22.72 23.75 13.72
CA GLU A 37 -21.37 24.27 13.84
C GLU A 37 -21.05 24.56 15.31
N LEU A 38 -20.03 23.87 15.83
CA LEU A 38 -19.61 24.00 17.23
C LEU A 38 -18.81 25.29 17.52
N LEU A 39 -18.52 26.09 16.49
CA LEU A 39 -17.76 27.36 16.57
C LEU A 39 -16.49 27.22 17.42
N LEU A 40 -15.64 26.25 17.07
CA LEU A 40 -14.37 26.01 17.76
C LEU A 40 -13.40 27.20 17.57
N PRO A 41 -12.44 27.41 18.49
CA PRO A 41 -11.49 28.52 18.43
C PRO A 41 -10.80 28.70 17.06
N SER A 42 -10.44 27.64 16.36
CA SER A 42 -9.83 27.68 15.02
C SER A 42 -10.73 28.30 13.95
N VAL A 43 -12.03 28.08 14.03
CA VAL A 43 -13.06 28.66 13.15
C VAL A 43 -13.30 30.11 13.53
N LEU A 44 -13.45 30.40 14.83
CA LEU A 44 -13.66 31.76 15.34
C LEU A 44 -12.51 32.71 14.98
N LEU A 45 -11.27 32.20 15.01
CA LEU A 45 -10.09 32.98 14.68
C LEU A 45 -9.98 33.28 13.19
N THR A 46 -10.43 32.37 12.33
CA THR A 46 -10.30 32.51 10.87
C THR A 46 -11.46 33.27 10.26
N ASP A 47 -12.70 32.87 10.58
CA ASP A 47 -13.90 33.34 9.89
C ASP A 47 -14.45 34.61 10.54
N HIS A 48 -14.33 34.73 11.87
CA HIS A 48 -14.88 35.84 12.64
C HIS A 48 -13.80 36.79 13.22
N LYS A 49 -12.50 36.45 13.06
CA LYS A 49 -11.35 37.20 13.57
C LYS A 49 -11.42 37.51 15.07
N ILE A 50 -12.05 36.62 15.84
CA ILE A 50 -12.20 36.76 17.29
C ILE A 50 -10.96 36.18 17.97
N ILE A 51 -10.34 36.98 18.83
CA ILE A 51 -9.20 36.53 19.64
C ILE A 51 -9.74 35.73 20.83
N CYS A 52 -9.39 34.44 20.86
CA CYS A 52 -9.72 33.55 21.98
C CYS A 52 -8.57 33.47 22.98
N ASP A 53 -8.86 33.03 24.21
CA ASP A 53 -7.83 32.74 25.21
C ASP A 53 -6.88 31.63 24.72
N LYS A 54 -5.58 31.81 24.96
CA LYS A 54 -4.53 30.85 24.59
C LYS A 54 -4.76 29.46 25.17
N ARG A 55 -5.37 29.36 26.36
CA ARG A 55 -5.70 28.07 26.98
C ARG A 55 -6.70 27.26 26.16
N LEU A 56 -7.70 27.92 25.60
CA LEU A 56 -8.71 27.29 24.74
C LEU A 56 -8.09 26.84 23.41
N LEU A 57 -7.17 27.62 22.87
CA LEU A 57 -6.40 27.26 21.68
C LEU A 57 -5.55 26.00 21.92
N HIS A 58 -4.92 25.88 23.09
CA HIS A 58 -4.17 24.67 23.47
C HIS A 58 -5.08 23.43 23.60
N TYR A 59 -6.25 23.56 24.23
CA TYR A 59 -7.17 22.42 24.34
C TYR A 59 -7.71 21.98 22.98
N GLU A 60 -8.02 22.92 22.08
CA GLU A 60 -8.39 22.54 20.72
C GLU A 60 -7.20 21.87 20.00
N TRP A 61 -5.98 22.38 20.17
CA TRP A 61 -4.78 21.77 19.58
C TRP A 61 -4.65 20.29 19.97
N GLU A 62 -4.69 19.99 21.26
CA GLU A 62 -4.62 18.61 21.76
C GLU A 62 -5.75 17.74 21.21
N LEU A 63 -6.98 18.27 21.18
CA LEU A 63 -8.14 17.59 20.62
C LEU A 63 -7.94 17.28 19.12
N ARG A 64 -7.37 18.20 18.34
CA ARG A 64 -7.09 17.97 16.91
C ARG A 64 -5.97 16.96 16.70
N CYS A 65 -4.94 16.96 17.53
CA CYS A 65 -3.89 15.94 17.49
C CYS A 65 -4.45 14.53 17.75
N ALA A 66 -5.30 14.38 18.78
CA ALA A 66 -5.98 13.13 19.07
C ALA A 66 -6.96 12.71 17.95
N GLN A 67 -7.72 13.66 17.41
CA GLN A 67 -8.61 13.42 16.27
C GLN A 67 -7.83 12.90 15.05
N ALA A 68 -6.66 13.50 14.78
CA ALA A 68 -5.79 13.09 13.68
C ALA A 68 -5.19 11.70 13.91
N SER A 69 -4.69 11.38 15.11
CA SER A 69 -4.12 10.06 15.40
C SER A 69 -5.17 8.96 15.28
N GLU A 70 -6.36 9.16 15.84
CA GLU A 70 -7.46 8.20 15.76
C GLU A 70 -7.90 7.97 14.32
N ALA A 71 -8.14 9.04 13.57
CA ALA A 71 -8.55 8.95 12.17
C ALA A 71 -7.49 8.25 11.30
N LEU A 72 -6.20 8.54 11.53
CA LEU A 72 -5.10 7.86 10.84
C LEU A 72 -5.04 6.37 11.20
N GLY A 73 -5.28 6.02 12.46
CA GLY A 73 -5.42 4.63 12.92
C GLY A 73 -6.55 3.89 12.19
N VAL A 74 -7.72 4.52 12.02
CA VAL A 74 -8.83 3.96 11.24
C VAL A 74 -8.42 3.75 9.78
N VAL A 75 -7.79 4.75 9.14
CA VAL A 75 -7.31 4.64 7.76
C VAL A 75 -6.37 3.46 7.60
N ARG A 76 -5.36 3.33 8.48
CA ARG A 76 -4.40 2.22 8.47
C ARG A 76 -5.11 0.87 8.56
N ARG A 77 -6.05 0.71 9.51
CA ARG A 77 -6.84 -0.53 9.67
C ARG A 77 -7.67 -0.85 8.42
N LYS A 78 -8.31 0.15 7.81
CA LYS A 78 -9.10 -0.03 6.58
C LYS A 78 -8.21 -0.41 5.39
N ILE A 79 -7.00 0.14 5.28
CA ILE A 79 -6.03 -0.27 4.26
C ILE A 79 -5.59 -1.73 4.44
N ILE A 80 -5.32 -2.15 5.68
CA ILE A 80 -4.98 -3.55 6.00
C ILE A 80 -6.14 -4.48 5.62
N LEU A 81 -7.37 -4.13 6.00
CA LEU A 81 -8.56 -4.91 5.66
C LEU A 81 -8.78 -5.01 4.15
N GLU A 82 -8.70 -3.89 3.42
CA GLU A 82 -8.82 -3.88 1.95
C GLU A 82 -7.76 -4.79 1.31
N THR A 83 -6.51 -4.71 1.77
CA THR A 83 -5.41 -5.56 1.32
C THR A 83 -5.69 -7.04 1.56
N TYR A 84 -6.13 -7.40 2.77
CA TYR A 84 -6.46 -8.78 3.14
C TYR A 84 -7.56 -9.34 2.24
N VAL A 85 -8.66 -8.59 2.07
CA VAL A 85 -9.80 -9.03 1.26
C VAL A 85 -9.41 -9.18 -0.21
N ILE A 86 -8.62 -8.26 -0.77
CA ILE A 86 -8.12 -8.35 -2.15
C ILE A 86 -7.26 -9.61 -2.33
N ASN A 87 -6.32 -9.86 -1.41
CA ASN A 87 -5.44 -11.04 -1.48
C ASN A 87 -6.24 -12.34 -1.34
N HIS A 88 -7.18 -12.40 -0.39
CA HIS A 88 -8.05 -13.55 -0.21
C HIS A 88 -8.90 -13.83 -1.46
N LYS A 89 -9.44 -12.79 -2.12
CA LYS A 89 -10.15 -12.92 -3.39
C LYS A 89 -9.24 -13.39 -4.52
N GLY A 90 -8.00 -12.90 -4.57
CA GLY A 90 -7.01 -13.34 -5.54
C GLY A 90 -6.69 -14.83 -5.42
N ILE A 91 -6.58 -15.37 -4.19
CA ILE A 91 -6.26 -16.77 -3.96
C ILE A 91 -7.50 -17.66 -4.15
N TYR A 92 -8.59 -17.35 -3.44
CA TYR A 92 -9.74 -18.24 -3.28
C TYR A 92 -10.95 -17.89 -4.17
N GLY A 93 -10.90 -16.78 -4.92
CA GLY A 93 -12.01 -16.34 -5.77
C GLY A 93 -12.13 -17.07 -7.11
N HIS A 94 -11.21 -17.98 -7.44
CA HIS A 94 -11.24 -18.74 -8.68
C HIS A 94 -12.50 -19.62 -8.77
N GLY A 95 -13.23 -19.52 -9.87
CA GLY A 95 -14.45 -20.31 -10.13
C GLY A 95 -15.76 -19.72 -9.58
N GLN A 96 -15.72 -18.68 -8.75
CA GLN A 96 -16.93 -17.96 -8.30
C GLN A 96 -17.18 -16.73 -9.19
N LYS A 97 -18.27 -16.76 -9.98
CA LYS A 97 -18.61 -15.69 -10.93
C LYS A 97 -19.05 -14.37 -10.28
N ILE A 98 -19.58 -14.40 -9.05
CA ILE A 98 -20.17 -13.22 -8.40
C ILE A 98 -19.79 -13.17 -6.92
N GLY A 99 -18.78 -12.38 -6.57
CA GLY A 99 -18.40 -12.11 -5.18
C GLY A 99 -19.15 -10.91 -4.59
N THR A 100 -20.48 -10.98 -4.46
CA THR A 100 -21.33 -9.86 -3.99
C THR A 100 -21.00 -9.41 -2.58
N ALA A 101 -20.95 -10.32 -1.60
CA ALA A 101 -20.68 -9.97 -0.20
C ALA A 101 -19.28 -9.35 0.00
N SER A 102 -18.26 -9.91 -0.65
CA SER A 102 -16.90 -9.39 -0.58
C SER A 102 -16.72 -8.11 -1.38
N ASN A 103 -17.50 -7.86 -2.43
CA ASN A 103 -17.53 -6.57 -3.13
C ASN A 103 -18.24 -5.49 -2.30
N GLN A 104 -19.34 -5.83 -1.62
CA GLN A 104 -20.02 -4.93 -0.69
C GLN A 104 -19.13 -4.57 0.50
N LEU A 105 -18.42 -5.54 1.09
CA LEU A 105 -17.44 -5.28 2.15
C LEU A 105 -16.34 -4.31 1.68
N LEU A 106 -15.80 -4.50 0.48
CA LEU A 106 -14.82 -3.58 -0.10
C LEU A 106 -15.42 -2.19 -0.36
N ALA A 107 -16.65 -2.10 -0.84
CA ALA A 107 -17.33 -0.83 -1.07
C ALA A 107 -17.51 -0.06 0.25
N HIS A 108 -18.03 -0.71 1.29
CA HIS A 108 -18.15 -0.11 2.62
C HIS A 108 -16.78 0.30 3.18
N CYS A 109 -15.77 -0.57 3.06
CA CYS A 109 -14.41 -0.25 3.52
C CYS A 109 -13.82 0.98 2.82
N ARG A 110 -14.09 1.15 1.51
CA ARG A 110 -13.63 2.31 0.74
C ARG A 110 -14.37 3.59 1.11
N ILE A 111 -15.67 3.50 1.33
CA ILE A 111 -16.49 4.62 1.82
C ILE A 111 -15.97 5.06 3.19
N ASP A 112 -15.88 4.15 4.15
CA ASP A 112 -15.37 4.43 5.50
C ASP A 112 -13.95 5.01 5.47
N LYS A 113 -13.08 4.48 4.60
CA LYS A 113 -11.72 4.99 4.39
C LYS A 113 -11.76 6.44 3.91
N ALA A 114 -12.57 6.76 2.90
CA ALA A 114 -12.71 8.12 2.39
C ALA A 114 -13.24 9.09 3.45
N TRP A 115 -14.24 8.67 4.25
CA TRP A 115 -14.73 9.46 5.39
C TRP A 115 -13.63 9.69 6.44
N SER A 116 -12.88 8.65 6.78
CA SER A 116 -11.79 8.73 7.76
C SER A 116 -10.66 9.62 7.25
N MET A 117 -10.36 9.60 5.95
CA MET A 117 -9.40 10.51 5.33
C MET A 117 -9.86 11.97 5.39
N ALA A 118 -11.15 12.23 5.12
CA ALA A 118 -11.71 13.57 5.22
C ALA A 118 -11.69 14.06 6.68
N MET A 119 -12.05 13.20 7.63
CA MET A 119 -11.96 13.49 9.06
C MET A 119 -10.52 13.78 9.50
N TYR A 120 -9.56 12.99 9.01
CA TYR A 120 -8.15 13.25 9.24
C TYR A 120 -7.76 14.61 8.69
N ASN A 121 -8.02 14.93 7.41
CA ASN A 121 -7.57 16.18 6.77
C ASN A 121 -8.16 17.45 7.42
N ARG A 122 -9.37 17.37 8.02
CA ARG A 122 -9.93 18.49 8.81
C ARG A 122 -9.05 18.87 10.00
N ALA A 123 -8.34 17.93 10.62
CA ALA A 123 -7.50 18.20 11.78
C ALA A 123 -6.23 18.99 11.42
N PRO A 124 -5.39 18.61 10.45
CA PRO A 124 -4.27 19.43 9.95
C PRO A 124 -4.70 20.81 9.47
N GLU A 125 -5.87 20.94 8.81
CA GLU A 125 -6.39 22.24 8.40
C GLU A 125 -6.72 23.13 9.62
N ALA A 126 -7.30 22.56 10.69
CA ALA A 126 -7.54 23.28 11.94
C ALA A 126 -6.23 23.62 12.66
N LEU A 127 -5.29 22.67 12.73
CA LEU A 127 -3.96 22.87 13.30
C LEU A 127 -3.24 24.02 12.60
N GLN A 128 -3.29 24.08 11.25
CA GLN A 128 -2.69 25.15 10.46
C GLN A 128 -3.20 26.55 10.85
N ARG A 129 -4.50 26.68 11.17
CA ARG A 129 -5.11 27.94 11.64
C ARG A 129 -4.64 28.32 13.05
N LEU A 130 -4.33 27.33 13.90
CA LEU A 130 -3.91 27.53 15.29
C LEU A 130 -2.41 27.81 15.45
N VAL A 131 -1.57 27.51 14.44
CA VAL A 131 -0.10 27.66 14.50
C VAL A 131 0.33 29.09 14.79
N GLY A 132 -0.26 30.06 14.08
CA GLY A 132 0.15 31.47 14.20
C GLY A 132 0.01 31.98 15.64
N PRO A 133 -1.16 31.83 16.28
CA PRO A 133 -1.38 32.24 17.67
C PRO A 133 -0.58 31.47 18.74
N LEU A 134 -0.29 30.19 18.52
CA LEU A 134 0.37 29.30 19.49
C LEU A 134 1.89 29.17 19.30
N GLU A 135 2.45 29.69 18.21
CA GLU A 135 3.88 29.62 17.85
C GLU A 135 4.48 28.20 17.89
N MET A 136 3.66 27.17 17.63
CA MET A 136 4.07 25.77 17.61
C MET A 136 4.91 25.44 16.37
N LYS A 137 6.08 24.83 16.57
CA LYS A 137 7.00 24.44 15.49
C LYS A 137 6.86 22.95 15.14
N ASP A 138 7.27 22.59 13.93
CA ASP A 138 7.48 21.22 13.44
C ASP A 138 6.30 20.24 13.40
N TRP A 139 5.07 20.66 13.74
CA TRP A 139 3.87 19.80 13.67
C TRP A 139 3.57 19.23 12.27
N GLN A 140 4.00 19.94 11.20
CA GLN A 140 3.83 19.51 9.81
C GLN A 140 4.64 18.25 9.47
N SER A 141 5.70 17.96 10.23
CA SER A 141 6.48 16.74 10.05
C SER A 141 5.66 15.50 10.42
N THR A 142 4.86 15.60 11.49
CA THR A 142 4.04 14.54 12.08
C THR A 142 2.67 14.40 11.40
N TYR A 143 1.97 15.52 11.18
CA TYR A 143 0.61 15.53 10.64
C TYR A 143 0.59 16.15 9.23
N ARG A 144 0.95 15.35 8.22
CA ARG A 144 0.91 15.76 6.81
C ARG A 144 -0.49 15.60 6.23
N VAL A 145 -0.84 16.40 5.22
CA VAL A 145 -2.09 16.25 4.47
C VAL A 145 -2.13 14.88 3.80
N LEU A 146 -3.19 14.13 4.04
CA LEU A 146 -3.37 12.77 3.55
C LEU A 146 -3.99 12.79 2.16
N ARG A 147 -3.21 12.39 1.16
CA ARG A 147 -3.69 12.25 -0.22
C ARG A 147 -4.26 10.85 -0.46
N VAL A 148 -5.12 10.73 -1.46
CA VAL A 148 -5.64 9.43 -1.93
C VAL A 148 -4.49 8.51 -2.37
N GLU A 149 -3.40 9.09 -2.88
CA GLU A 149 -2.16 8.43 -3.27
C GLU A 149 -1.47 7.68 -2.11
N ASP A 150 -1.55 8.24 -0.90
CA ASP A 150 -0.88 7.69 0.27
C ASP A 150 -1.69 6.55 0.91
N ALA A 151 -3.00 6.52 0.65
CA ALA A 151 -3.98 5.58 1.22
C ALA A 151 -4.26 4.36 0.30
N VAL A 152 -3.27 3.97 -0.50
CA VAL A 152 -3.35 2.83 -1.42
C VAL A 152 -3.18 1.50 -0.65
N SER A 153 -3.90 0.47 -1.09
CA SER A 153 -3.76 -0.89 -0.56
C SER A 153 -2.31 -1.38 -0.66
N MET A 154 -1.82 -2.12 0.35
CA MET A 154 -0.49 -2.74 0.30
C MET A 154 -0.39 -3.85 -0.77
N SER A 155 -1.52 -4.34 -1.29
CA SER A 155 -1.58 -5.23 -2.46
C SER A 155 -1.50 -4.44 -3.78
N GLY A 156 -1.96 -3.18 -3.75
CA GLY A 156 -1.93 -2.22 -4.85
C GLY A 156 -0.63 -1.43 -4.95
N LEU A 157 0.33 -1.63 -4.04
CA LEU A 157 1.74 -1.26 -4.16
C LEU A 157 2.42 -2.13 -5.24
N LYS A 158 1.80 -2.20 -6.41
CA LYS A 158 2.47 -2.52 -7.65
C LYS A 158 3.48 -1.39 -7.86
N VAL A 159 4.74 -1.80 -8.06
CA VAL A 159 5.86 -1.03 -8.60
C VAL A 159 5.34 0.22 -9.29
N ARG A 160 5.69 1.40 -8.76
CA ARG A 160 5.44 2.69 -9.40
C ARG A 160 6.21 2.68 -10.72
N LYS A 161 5.62 2.08 -11.76
CA LYS A 161 6.20 2.03 -13.10
C LYS A 161 6.16 3.47 -13.58
N LYS A 162 7.29 4.16 -13.51
CA LYS A 162 7.48 5.41 -14.27
C LYS A 162 7.05 5.07 -15.70
N ARG A 163 5.97 5.69 -16.16
CA ARG A 163 5.52 5.57 -17.55
C ARG A 163 6.48 6.39 -18.41
N ASP A 164 7.65 5.83 -18.65
CA ASP A 164 8.46 6.22 -19.80
C ASP A 164 8.23 5.14 -20.85
N ALA A 165 7.37 5.48 -21.81
CA ALA A 165 6.96 4.64 -22.92
C ALA A 165 8.11 4.51 -23.93
N SER A 166 9.18 3.79 -23.57
CA SER A 166 10.28 3.45 -24.50
C SER A 166 11.32 2.50 -23.86
N SER A 167 10.92 1.39 -23.24
CA SER A 167 11.89 0.32 -23.00
C SER A 167 11.24 -1.05 -23.01
N LYS A 168 11.85 -1.92 -23.82
CA LYS A 168 11.55 -3.34 -23.94
C LYS A 168 11.50 -3.98 -22.56
N GLU A 169 10.50 -4.85 -22.42
CA GLU A 169 10.32 -5.80 -21.34
C GLU A 169 11.59 -6.61 -21.14
N THR A 170 12.39 -6.20 -20.16
CA THR A 170 13.49 -6.96 -19.58
C THR A 170 13.65 -6.47 -18.14
N SER A 171 14.00 -7.39 -17.26
CA SER A 171 14.36 -7.21 -15.85
C SER A 171 13.20 -7.20 -14.84
N GLY A 172 13.19 -8.27 -14.06
CA GLY A 172 12.48 -8.44 -12.78
C GLY A 172 13.01 -7.52 -11.68
N GLU A 173 13.27 -6.26 -12.01
CA GLU A 173 13.67 -5.24 -11.06
C GLU A 173 12.39 -4.59 -10.52
N SER A 174 11.65 -5.36 -9.71
CA SER A 174 10.55 -4.79 -8.96
C SER A 174 11.13 -3.85 -7.92
N THR A 175 11.21 -2.55 -8.22
CA THR A 175 11.48 -1.50 -7.24
C THR A 175 10.62 -1.78 -6.01
N ALA A 176 11.28 -2.00 -4.86
CA ALA A 176 10.58 -2.32 -3.63
C ALA A 176 9.44 -1.29 -3.42
N PRO A 177 8.24 -1.75 -3.09
CA PRO A 177 7.12 -0.85 -2.88
C PRO A 177 7.49 0.15 -1.76
N GLN A 178 7.69 1.42 -2.11
CA GLN A 178 7.94 2.47 -1.12
C GLN A 178 6.69 2.59 -0.24
N LEU A 179 6.81 2.21 1.04
CA LEU A 179 5.75 2.40 2.02
C LEU A 179 5.41 3.90 2.10
N SER A 180 4.11 4.21 2.04
CA SER A 180 3.64 5.58 2.20
C SER A 180 3.98 6.12 3.59
N TRP A 181 4.14 7.44 3.70
CA TRP A 181 4.53 8.11 4.94
C TRP A 181 3.57 7.83 6.11
N ILE A 182 2.32 7.46 5.83
CA ILE A 182 1.36 7.03 6.86
C ILE A 182 1.84 5.81 7.64
N TRP A 183 2.79 5.04 7.12
CA TRP A 183 3.43 3.93 7.81
C TRP A 183 4.75 4.34 8.45
N LEU A 184 5.34 5.47 8.06
CA LEU A 184 6.62 5.96 8.57
C LEU A 184 6.38 6.88 9.78
N THR A 185 6.95 6.54 10.93
CA THR A 185 6.89 7.42 12.11
C THR A 185 8.04 8.44 12.04
N PRO A 186 7.77 9.76 12.12
CA PRO A 186 8.82 10.75 12.35
C PRO A 186 9.45 10.50 13.73
N GLY A 187 10.78 10.37 13.78
CA GLY A 187 11.56 10.20 15.02
C GLY A 187 12.03 8.78 15.36
N MET A 188 11.58 7.73 14.66
CA MET A 188 12.01 6.36 14.94
C MET A 188 13.42 6.03 14.42
N LEU A 189 13.95 6.78 13.43
CA LEU A 189 15.33 6.62 12.98
C LEU A 189 16.35 7.30 13.90
N ASP A 190 15.89 8.24 14.74
CA ASP A 190 16.74 9.03 15.62
C ASP A 190 16.54 8.55 17.07
N SER A 191 16.78 7.26 17.30
CA SER A 191 16.63 6.66 18.62
C SER A 191 17.78 7.08 19.53
N ASN A 192 17.62 8.21 20.21
CA ASN A 192 18.24 8.46 21.51
C ASN A 192 17.17 8.99 22.47
N THR A 193 16.52 8.03 23.15
CA THR A 193 15.75 8.15 24.42
C THR A 193 14.64 9.21 24.53
N PRO A 194 13.47 8.81 25.05
CA PRO A 194 12.72 9.71 25.92
C PRO A 194 12.34 9.00 27.21
N GLU A 195 13.14 9.23 28.26
CA GLU A 195 12.66 9.11 29.63
C GLU A 195 11.76 10.32 29.91
N GLY A 196 10.47 10.10 30.15
CA GLY A 196 9.57 11.13 30.69
C GLY A 196 8.33 11.49 29.85
N LEU A 197 7.60 10.52 29.28
CA LEU A 197 6.31 10.77 28.62
C LEU A 197 5.15 10.23 29.45
N GLN A 198 4.11 11.05 29.60
CA GLN A 198 2.84 10.74 30.29
C GLN A 198 2.15 9.51 29.66
N ASP A 199 1.48 8.70 30.50
CA ASP A 199 0.93 7.38 30.16
C ASP A 199 0.07 7.32 28.88
N GLY A 200 -0.58 8.43 28.50
CA GLY A 200 -1.40 8.53 27.28
C GLY A 200 -0.60 8.64 25.99
N GLU A 201 0.51 9.39 25.97
CA GLU A 201 1.36 9.56 24.79
C GLU A 201 2.25 8.32 24.55
N PHE A 202 2.62 7.63 25.62
CA PHE A 202 3.36 6.38 25.58
C PHE A 202 2.60 5.27 24.84
N PHE A 203 1.30 5.14 25.09
CA PHE A 203 0.48 4.10 24.46
C PHE A 203 0.29 4.31 22.96
N GLU A 204 0.09 5.55 22.51
CA GLU A 204 0.01 5.91 21.09
C GLU A 204 1.34 5.66 20.36
N GLN A 205 2.47 6.05 20.97
CA GLN A 205 3.79 5.75 20.40
C GLN A 205 4.04 4.24 20.29
N ILE A 206 3.68 3.45 21.30
CA ILE A 206 3.78 1.99 21.26
C ILE A 206 2.88 1.40 20.17
N TRP A 207 1.63 1.84 20.08
CA TRP A 207 0.69 1.29 19.10
C TRP A 207 1.11 1.61 17.66
N GLN A 208 1.62 2.82 17.42
CA GLN A 208 2.20 3.22 16.13
C GLN A 208 3.49 2.44 15.81
N SER A 209 4.38 2.28 16.80
CA SER A 209 5.60 1.45 16.71
C SER A 209 5.28 0.00 16.33
N LEU A 210 4.31 -0.60 17.01
CA LEU A 210 3.89 -1.98 16.77
C LEU A 210 3.26 -2.13 15.38
N THR A 211 2.40 -1.20 14.98
CA THR A 211 1.76 -1.21 13.65
C THR A 211 2.78 -1.09 12.53
N PHE A 212 3.78 -0.21 12.68
CA PHE A 212 4.90 -0.08 11.76
C PHE A 212 5.75 -1.36 11.70
N ALA A 213 6.12 -1.91 12.86
CA ALA A 213 6.89 -3.14 12.94
C ALA A 213 6.17 -4.31 12.27
N ILE A 214 4.84 -4.42 12.41
CA ILE A 214 4.04 -5.43 11.71
C ILE A 214 4.07 -5.21 10.20
N ALA A 215 3.86 -3.98 9.71
CA ALA A 215 3.90 -3.68 8.28
C ALA A 215 5.26 -4.00 7.65
N LEU A 216 6.35 -3.60 8.31
CA LEU A 216 7.71 -3.92 7.87
C LEU A 216 7.99 -5.42 7.87
N ARG A 217 7.59 -6.15 8.91
CA ARG A 217 7.76 -7.61 8.97
C ARG A 217 7.02 -8.31 7.84
N ILE A 218 5.81 -7.87 7.51
CA ILE A 218 5.04 -8.43 6.39
C ILE A 218 5.79 -8.21 5.07
N GLU A 219 6.27 -6.99 4.80
CA GLU A 219 7.01 -6.71 3.58
C GLU A 219 8.35 -7.46 3.52
N TRP A 220 9.07 -7.55 4.64
CA TRP A 220 10.29 -8.34 4.72
C TRP A 220 10.04 -9.82 4.43
N CYS A 221 9.00 -10.42 5.02
CA CYS A 221 8.63 -11.80 4.75
C CYS A 221 8.28 -12.01 3.26
N LYS A 222 7.56 -11.06 2.62
CA LYS A 222 7.24 -11.13 1.19
C LYS A 222 8.48 -11.02 0.30
N LEU A 223 9.41 -10.13 0.63
CA LEU A 223 10.66 -9.95 -0.12
C LEU A 223 11.56 -11.18 0.04
N ARG A 224 11.67 -11.71 1.26
CA ARG A 224 12.41 -12.95 1.53
C ARG A 224 11.82 -14.14 0.76
N ALA A 225 10.50 -14.30 0.78
CA ALA A 225 9.85 -15.38 0.03
C ALA A 225 10.03 -15.24 -1.49
N ARG A 226 10.07 -14.00 -2.02
CA ARG A 226 10.39 -13.75 -3.43
C ARG A 226 11.83 -14.09 -3.77
N MET A 227 12.78 -13.70 -2.91
CA MET A 227 14.19 -14.03 -3.08
C MET A 227 14.40 -15.56 -3.05
N GLN A 228 13.78 -16.27 -2.11
CA GLN A 228 13.86 -17.74 -2.05
C GLN A 228 13.26 -18.39 -3.30
N ARG A 229 12.11 -17.92 -3.80
CA ARG A 229 11.54 -18.42 -5.05
C ARG A 229 12.41 -18.13 -6.27
N TRP A 230 13.04 -16.96 -6.32
CA TRP A 230 13.96 -16.63 -7.39
C TRP A 230 15.20 -17.54 -7.40
N ASP A 231 15.74 -17.83 -6.22
CA ASP A 231 16.85 -18.76 -6.04
C ASP A 231 16.46 -20.20 -6.49
N GLU A 232 15.27 -20.66 -6.10
CA GLU A 232 14.70 -21.92 -6.60
C GLU A 232 14.52 -21.91 -8.13
N GLU A 233 14.00 -20.82 -8.71
CA GLU A 233 13.81 -20.67 -10.16
C GLU A 233 15.14 -20.69 -10.92
N CYS A 234 16.20 -20.06 -10.38
CA CYS A 234 17.55 -20.13 -10.92
C CYS A 234 18.08 -21.56 -10.97
N HIS A 235 17.93 -22.32 -9.88
CA HIS A 235 18.32 -23.73 -9.82
C HIS A 235 17.49 -24.61 -10.78
N LEU A 236 16.17 -24.40 -10.84
CA LEU A 236 15.28 -25.13 -11.74
C LEU A 236 15.61 -24.85 -13.20
N LEU A 237 15.85 -23.59 -13.57
CA LEU A 237 16.20 -23.20 -14.94
C LEU A 237 17.49 -23.90 -15.38
N HIS A 238 18.51 -23.93 -14.53
CA HIS A 238 19.76 -24.64 -14.81
C HIS A 238 19.50 -26.14 -15.09
N GLU A 239 18.73 -26.79 -14.22
CA GLU A 239 18.35 -28.20 -14.41
C GLU A 239 17.51 -28.43 -15.69
N GLU A 240 16.58 -27.54 -16.02
CA GLU A 240 15.78 -27.61 -17.24
C GLU A 240 16.64 -27.49 -18.50
N MET A 241 17.60 -26.55 -18.51
CA MET A 241 18.56 -26.41 -19.61
C MET A 241 19.33 -27.74 -19.82
N GLN A 242 19.86 -28.33 -18.75
CA GLN A 242 20.56 -29.61 -18.82
C GLN A 242 19.65 -30.74 -19.31
N ARG A 243 18.38 -30.79 -18.87
CA ARG A 243 17.40 -31.80 -19.31
C ARG A 243 17.05 -31.67 -20.79
N VAL A 244 16.95 -30.45 -21.32
CA VAL A 244 16.71 -30.23 -22.75
C VAL A 244 17.87 -30.76 -23.59
N LEU A 245 19.12 -30.49 -23.20
CA LEU A 245 20.29 -31.03 -23.89
C LEU A 245 20.31 -32.57 -23.88
N ARG A 246 20.07 -33.18 -22.73
CA ARG A 246 20.00 -34.65 -22.57
C ARG A 246 18.85 -35.24 -23.39
N SER A 247 17.70 -34.58 -23.44
CA SER A 247 16.54 -35.01 -24.24
C SER A 247 16.87 -34.99 -25.74
N HIS A 248 17.52 -33.93 -26.24
CA HIS A 248 17.96 -33.91 -27.63
C HIS A 248 18.99 -35.01 -27.93
N GLU A 249 19.95 -35.24 -27.04
CA GLU A 249 20.94 -36.31 -27.19
C GLU A 249 20.31 -37.70 -27.22
N TYR A 250 19.37 -37.98 -26.32
CA TYR A 250 18.59 -39.20 -26.33
C TYR A 250 17.81 -39.37 -27.65
N ASN A 251 17.15 -38.32 -28.12
CA ASN A 251 16.39 -38.33 -29.37
C ASN A 251 17.30 -38.56 -30.59
N ILE A 252 18.50 -37.97 -30.62
CA ILE A 252 19.51 -38.21 -31.67
C ILE A 252 19.85 -39.70 -31.70
N GLY A 253 20.14 -40.30 -30.54
CA GLY A 253 20.43 -41.73 -30.42
C GLY A 253 19.27 -42.60 -30.90
N LEU A 254 18.05 -42.27 -30.49
CA LEU A 254 16.83 -42.97 -30.88
C LEU A 254 16.61 -42.94 -32.41
N TRP A 255 16.75 -41.78 -33.04
CA TRP A 255 16.59 -41.64 -34.48
C TRP A 255 17.71 -42.33 -35.27
N ARG A 256 18.96 -42.29 -34.77
CA ARG A 256 20.07 -43.04 -35.36
C ARG A 256 19.85 -44.55 -35.28
N ASN A 257 19.39 -45.07 -34.14
CA ASN A 257 19.06 -46.48 -33.99
C ASN A 257 17.92 -46.91 -34.95
N ARG A 258 16.85 -46.10 -35.06
CA ARG A 258 15.76 -46.32 -36.03
C ARG A 258 16.24 -46.35 -37.48
N SER A 259 17.27 -45.56 -37.82
CA SER A 259 17.84 -45.56 -39.18
C SER A 259 18.56 -46.88 -39.54
N GLN A 260 19.05 -47.61 -38.54
CA GLN A 260 19.74 -48.89 -38.72
C GLN A 260 18.76 -50.07 -38.82
N HIS A 261 17.56 -49.94 -38.23
CA HIS A 261 16.54 -50.99 -38.18
C HIS A 261 15.38 -50.76 -39.17
N ALA A 262 15.65 -50.10 -40.30
CA ALA A 262 14.64 -49.82 -41.31
C ALA A 262 14.17 -51.10 -42.02
N ILE A 263 12.86 -51.24 -42.24
CA ILE A 263 12.23 -52.44 -42.80
C ILE A 263 12.67 -52.66 -44.27
N PRO A 264 13.03 -53.90 -44.67
CA PRO A 264 13.34 -54.22 -46.07
C PRO A 264 12.14 -53.90 -46.98
N GLY A 265 12.32 -53.02 -47.98
CA GLY A 265 11.28 -52.58 -48.92
C GLY A 265 11.00 -51.07 -48.91
N ALA A 266 11.11 -50.40 -47.75
CA ALA A 266 11.02 -48.93 -47.62
C ALA A 266 12.31 -48.30 -47.06
N ALA A 267 13.38 -49.08 -47.02
CA ALA A 267 14.60 -48.80 -46.26
C ALA A 267 15.25 -47.45 -46.60
N ASN A 268 15.28 -47.04 -47.87
CA ASN A 268 15.96 -45.81 -48.28
C ASN A 268 15.24 -44.55 -47.77
N GLY A 269 13.92 -44.48 -47.91
CA GLY A 269 13.12 -43.33 -47.47
C GLY A 269 13.03 -43.24 -45.95
N ALA A 270 12.76 -44.36 -45.27
CA ALA A 270 12.68 -44.42 -43.82
C ALA A 270 14.03 -44.08 -43.15
N ARG A 271 15.14 -44.59 -43.70
CA ARG A 271 16.50 -44.26 -43.24
C ARG A 271 16.82 -42.78 -43.47
N ALA A 272 16.54 -42.24 -44.66
CA ALA A 272 16.76 -40.83 -44.96
C ALA A 272 15.96 -39.90 -44.02
N TYR A 273 14.70 -40.26 -43.74
CA TYR A 273 13.86 -39.52 -42.79
C TYR A 273 14.42 -39.58 -41.36
N ALA A 274 14.78 -40.76 -40.87
CA ALA A 274 15.33 -40.92 -39.52
C ALA A 274 16.66 -40.14 -39.35
N LEU A 275 17.54 -40.18 -40.35
CA LEU A 275 18.77 -39.38 -40.35
C LEU A 275 18.51 -37.87 -40.39
N ARG A 276 17.48 -37.43 -41.13
CA ARG A 276 17.04 -36.03 -41.12
C ARG A 276 16.50 -35.59 -39.75
N GLN A 277 15.72 -36.44 -39.08
CA GLN A 277 15.25 -36.14 -37.72
C GLN A 277 16.41 -36.05 -36.73
N ALA A 278 17.37 -36.98 -36.82
CA ALA A 278 18.59 -36.93 -36.01
C ALA A 278 19.38 -35.62 -36.24
N SER A 279 19.52 -35.16 -37.50
CA SER A 279 20.24 -33.92 -37.80
C SER A 279 19.49 -32.67 -37.31
N ILE A 280 18.16 -32.66 -37.33
CA ILE A 280 17.35 -31.59 -36.75
C ILE A 280 17.55 -31.52 -35.23
N CYS A 281 17.44 -32.65 -34.52
CA CYS A 281 17.68 -32.70 -33.08
C CYS A 281 19.11 -32.28 -32.72
N GLN A 282 20.10 -32.65 -33.55
CA GLN A 282 21.49 -32.22 -33.36
C GLN A 282 21.65 -30.70 -33.51
N ARG A 283 21.01 -30.09 -34.52
CA ARG A 283 21.02 -28.63 -34.69
C ARG A 283 20.34 -27.90 -33.53
N MET A 284 19.24 -28.44 -33.02
CA MET A 284 18.56 -27.89 -31.84
C MET A 284 19.46 -27.94 -30.61
N LYS A 285 20.14 -29.08 -30.35
CA LYS A 285 21.11 -29.22 -29.26
C LYS A 285 22.23 -28.17 -29.36
N THR A 286 22.88 -28.05 -30.51
CA THR A 286 23.98 -27.09 -30.71
C THR A 286 23.53 -25.63 -30.56
N TYR A 287 22.31 -25.33 -30.98
CA TYR A 287 21.74 -24.00 -30.83
C TYR A 287 21.48 -23.65 -29.37
N CYS A 288 20.89 -24.58 -28.61
CA CYS A 288 20.71 -24.44 -27.17
C CYS A 288 22.04 -24.25 -26.44
N GLU A 289 23.06 -25.07 -26.73
CA GLU A 289 24.41 -24.93 -26.14
C GLU A 289 25.02 -23.54 -26.41
N GLN A 290 24.88 -23.01 -27.62
CA GLN A 290 25.38 -21.68 -27.96
C GLN A 290 24.69 -20.57 -27.18
N ILE A 291 23.35 -20.60 -27.11
CA ILE A 291 22.58 -19.58 -26.39
C ILE A 291 22.83 -19.64 -24.88
N TRP A 292 23.02 -20.84 -24.36
CA TRP A 292 23.17 -21.07 -22.92
C TRP A 292 24.59 -20.93 -22.41
N SER A 293 25.58 -20.84 -23.30
CA SER A 293 27.00 -20.71 -22.96
C SER A 293 27.34 -19.54 -22.03
N SER A 294 26.60 -18.42 -22.14
CA SER A 294 26.83 -17.25 -21.29
C SER A 294 26.02 -17.24 -20.01
N ILE A 295 25.01 -18.12 -19.85
CA ILE A 295 24.04 -18.06 -18.75
C ILE A 295 24.62 -18.59 -17.44
N GLU A 296 25.55 -19.54 -17.49
CA GLU A 296 26.21 -20.08 -16.29
C GLU A 296 26.99 -19.01 -15.50
N GLU A 297 27.43 -17.94 -16.16
CA GLU A 297 28.09 -16.79 -15.51
C GLU A 297 27.13 -15.91 -14.70
N TRP A 298 25.82 -15.95 -14.99
CA TRP A 298 24.80 -15.12 -14.32
C TRP A 298 24.06 -15.85 -13.19
N LEU A 299 24.28 -17.17 -13.06
CA LEU A 299 23.62 -18.02 -12.07
C LEU A 299 24.52 -18.33 -10.84
N GLN A 300 25.76 -17.82 -10.81
CA GLN A 300 26.68 -17.86 -9.65
C GLN A 300 26.49 -16.65 -8.73
#